data_AF-A0A6H1R8T2-F1
#
_entry.id   AF-A0A6H1R8T2-F1
#
_cell.length_a   1.000
_cell.length_b   1.000
_cell.length_c   1.000
_cell.angle_alpha   90.00
_cell.angle_beta   90.00
_cell.angle_gamma   90.00
#
_symmetry.space_group_name_H-M   'P 1'
#
loop_
_entity.id
_entity.type
_entity.pdbx_description
1 polymer ?
#
loop_
_entity_poly.entity_id
_entity_poly.type
_entity_poly.pdbx_seq_one_letter_code
_entity_poly.pdbx_strand_id
1 'polypeptide(L)'
;MVQSRGDDQLFQIPADTPEEVREFLDRGHHRASLVEDGRIMMDPGQVLTNIENTMRRIDADINVQVSIADDIATEKELMVMMDDFRMAEPLIVFLVNTGMQIMKADGYPAELVTKPLPDHYDITVLVPALTVNKRQHQIAKAIFDRRSTSPADLTEDDVAGEIEPLDLAGKIEVFIILFYMWGTKIGAMKHRADTE
;
A
#
# COMPACT_ATOMS: atom_id res chain seq x y z
N MET A 1 32.07 37.54 7.66
CA MET A 1 31.91 36.18 8.20
C MET A 1 30.55 36.16 8.90
N VAL A 2 29.50 35.79 8.18
CA VAL A 2 28.12 35.83 8.69
C VAL A 2 27.89 34.51 9.42
N GLN A 3 27.80 34.57 10.74
CA GLN A 3 27.27 33.45 11.52
C GLN A 3 25.77 33.38 11.27
N SER A 4 25.36 32.40 10.47
CA SER A 4 23.96 32.01 10.34
C SER A 4 23.54 31.33 11.64
N ARG A 5 22.88 32.09 12.52
CA ARG A 5 21.95 31.54 13.52
C ARG A 5 20.61 31.37 12.80
N GLY A 6 20.13 30.14 12.70
CA GLY A 6 18.82 29.83 12.16
C GLY A 6 18.45 28.37 12.42
N ASP A 7 17.69 28.17 13.49
CA ASP A 7 16.58 27.22 13.58
C ASP A 7 16.84 25.70 13.53
N ASP A 8 17.75 25.20 14.36
CA ASP A 8 17.65 23.84 14.92
C ASP A 8 16.86 23.86 16.25
N GLN A 9 15.66 24.45 16.25
CA GLN A 9 14.66 24.07 17.24
C GLN A 9 14.08 22.73 16.80
N LEU A 10 14.86 21.66 17.00
CA LEU A 10 14.32 20.32 17.16
C LEU A 10 13.24 20.43 18.24
N PHE A 11 11.97 20.30 17.85
CA PHE A 11 10.86 20.13 18.77
C PHE A 11 11.19 18.92 19.64
N GLN A 12 11.79 19.16 20.81
CA GLN A 12 12.10 18.09 21.75
C GLN A 12 10.76 17.64 22.32
N ILE A 13 10.33 16.45 21.93
CA ILE A 13 9.11 15.85 22.47
C ILE A 13 9.33 15.66 23.98
N PRO A 14 8.50 16.28 24.85
CA PRO A 14 8.66 16.19 26.30
C PRO A 14 8.74 14.73 26.76
N ALA A 15 9.60 14.45 27.74
CA ALA A 15 9.86 13.08 28.20
C ALA A 15 8.62 12.39 28.79
N ASP A 16 7.65 13.18 29.25
CA ASP A 16 6.35 12.81 29.81
C ASP A 16 5.24 12.67 28.75
N THR A 17 5.55 12.89 27.48
CA THR A 17 4.61 12.67 26.38
C THR A 17 4.25 11.17 26.29
N PRO A 18 2.95 10.80 26.21
CA PRO A 18 2.54 9.41 26.03
C PRO A 18 3.25 8.76 24.84
N GLU A 19 3.63 7.49 24.97
CA GLU A 19 4.40 6.75 23.96
C GLU A 19 3.73 6.81 22.58
N GLU A 20 2.42 6.62 22.50
CA GLU A 20 1.66 6.71 21.25
C GLU A 20 1.76 8.08 20.57
N VAL A 21 1.80 9.17 21.35
CA VAL A 21 1.98 10.53 20.84
C VAL A 21 3.42 10.73 20.37
N ARG A 22 4.40 10.17 21.10
CA ARG A 22 5.81 10.21 20.69
C ARG A 22 6.03 9.48 19.37
N GLU A 23 5.48 8.27 19.25
CA GLU A 23 5.52 7.44 18.06
C GLU A 23 4.82 8.12 16.88
N PHE A 24 3.69 8.80 17.10
CA PHE A 24 3.00 9.52 16.04
C PHE A 24 3.78 10.76 15.55
N LEU A 25 4.51 11.43 16.45
CA LEU A 25 5.32 12.61 16.11
C LEU A 25 6.71 12.26 15.55
N ASP A 26 7.18 11.03 15.76
CA ASP A 26 8.45 10.55 15.22
C ASP A 26 8.30 10.15 13.75
N ARG A 27 8.91 10.95 12.86
CA ARG A 27 8.92 10.71 11.41
C ARG A 27 9.61 9.40 11.00
N GLY A 28 10.40 8.79 11.90
CA GLY A 28 11.01 7.48 11.67
C GLY A 28 10.13 6.30 12.09
N HIS A 29 8.99 6.56 12.75
CA HIS A 29 8.12 5.53 13.27
C HIS A 29 6.97 5.21 12.30
N HIS A 30 6.43 3.99 12.39
CA HIS A 30 5.37 3.49 11.49
C HIS A 30 3.96 3.92 11.89
N ARG A 31 3.80 4.64 13.01
CA ARG A 31 2.48 4.98 13.56
C ARG A 31 1.85 6.09 12.71
N ALA A 32 0.75 5.75 12.03
CA ALA A 32 0.04 6.69 11.16
C ALA A 32 -1.15 7.38 11.83
N SER A 33 -1.58 6.91 13.02
CA SER A 33 -2.70 7.53 13.73
C SER A 33 -2.60 7.46 15.25
N LEU A 34 -3.40 8.30 15.88
CA LEU A 34 -3.60 8.39 17.32
C LEU A 34 -5.09 8.56 17.61
N VAL A 35 -5.59 7.92 18.68
CA VAL A 35 -6.96 8.11 19.16
C VAL A 35 -6.93 9.09 20.33
N GLU A 36 -7.51 10.28 20.15
CA GLU A 36 -7.65 11.29 21.20
C GLU A 36 -9.12 11.67 21.35
N ASP A 37 -9.67 11.57 22.56
CA ASP A 37 -11.07 11.89 22.89
C ASP A 37 -12.11 11.25 21.96
N GLY A 38 -11.84 10.01 21.52
CA GLY A 38 -12.72 9.26 20.62
C GLY A 38 -12.63 9.67 19.14
N ARG A 39 -11.74 10.60 18.78
CA ARG A 39 -11.43 11.00 17.40
C ARG A 39 -10.10 10.39 16.98
N ILE A 40 -10.00 9.99 15.72
CA ILE A 40 -8.73 9.60 15.13
C ILE A 40 -8.07 10.85 14.57
N MET A 41 -6.87 11.17 15.08
CA MET A 41 -5.93 12.03 14.39
C MET A 41 -5.04 11.14 13.53
N MET A 42 -4.88 11.48 12.26
CA MET A 42 -4.19 10.65 11.28
C MET A 42 -3.23 11.48 10.44
N ASP A 43 -2.09 10.89 10.09
CA ASP A 43 -1.20 11.34 9.04
C ASP A 43 -1.34 10.44 7.80
N PRO A 44 -2.09 10.87 6.76
CA PRO A 44 -2.22 10.15 5.51
C PRO A 44 -0.88 9.90 4.81
N GLY A 45 0.09 10.81 4.96
CA GLY A 45 1.42 10.66 4.36
C GLY A 45 2.19 9.51 4.98
N GLN A 46 2.01 9.25 6.27
CA GLN A 46 2.62 8.11 6.94
C GLN A 46 2.01 6.79 6.45
N VAL A 47 0.70 6.72 6.18
CA VAL A 47 0.08 5.52 5.57
C VAL A 47 0.70 5.22 4.20
N LEU A 48 0.85 6.23 3.34
CA LEU A 48 1.49 6.06 2.03
C LEU A 48 2.95 5.58 2.16
N THR A 49 3.69 6.13 3.11
CA THR A 49 5.07 5.74 3.43
C THR A 49 5.13 4.29 3.92
N ASN A 50 4.18 3.88 4.77
CA ASN A 50 4.08 2.52 5.27
C ASN A 50 3.78 1.51 4.15
N ILE A 51 2.90 1.86 3.19
CA ILE A 51 2.65 1.05 1.99
C ILE A 51 3.96 0.81 1.23
N GLU A 52 4.67 1.88 0.86
CA GLU A 52 5.91 1.76 0.08
C GLU A 52 6.98 0.95 0.84
N ASN A 53 7.20 1.25 2.12
CA ASN A 53 8.19 0.54 2.94
C ASN A 53 7.86 -0.95 3.07
N THR A 54 6.59 -1.29 3.26
CA THR A 54 6.15 -2.68 3.35
C THR A 54 6.35 -3.41 2.02
N MET A 55 6.01 -2.78 0.90
CA MET A 55 6.27 -3.35 -0.42
C MET A 55 7.77 -3.54 -0.66
N ARG A 56 8.61 -2.56 -0.34
CA ARG A 56 10.08 -2.72 -0.45
C ARG A 56 10.63 -3.83 0.43
N ARG A 57 10.07 -4.03 1.63
CA ARG A 57 10.45 -5.16 2.51
C ARG A 57 10.14 -6.51 1.87
N ILE A 58 8.95 -6.67 1.30
CA ILE A 58 8.53 -7.91 0.60
C ILE A 58 9.39 -8.15 -0.65
N ASP A 59 9.68 -7.09 -1.40
CA ASP A 59 10.58 -7.18 -2.54
C ASP A 59 12.03 -7.51 -2.13
N ALA A 60 12.51 -7.05 -0.98
CA ALA A 60 13.83 -7.45 -0.48
C ALA A 60 13.84 -8.92 -0.03
N ASP A 61 12.86 -9.34 0.78
CA ASP A 61 12.72 -10.70 1.29
C ASP A 61 11.27 -11.16 1.20
N ILE A 62 11.00 -12.13 0.32
CA ILE A 62 9.65 -12.65 0.10
C ILE A 62 9.12 -13.46 1.28
N ASN A 63 10.00 -13.91 2.18
CA ASN A 63 9.62 -14.68 3.37
C ASN A 63 9.35 -13.78 4.58
N VAL A 64 9.52 -12.45 4.44
CA VAL A 64 9.23 -11.52 5.52
C VAL A 64 7.76 -11.60 5.89
N GLN A 65 7.47 -11.74 7.18
CA GLN A 65 6.11 -11.69 7.67
C GLN A 65 5.61 -10.25 7.62
N VAL A 66 4.47 -10.06 6.97
CA VAL A 66 3.80 -8.77 6.84
C VAL A 66 2.32 -8.90 7.19
N SER A 67 1.81 -7.87 7.86
CA SER A 67 0.42 -7.69 8.25
C SER A 67 -0.02 -6.34 7.75
N ILE A 68 -1.11 -6.27 6.98
CA ILE A 68 -1.65 -4.98 6.54
C ILE A 68 -2.00 -4.11 7.75
N ALA A 69 -2.61 -4.72 8.79
CA ALA A 69 -3.04 -4.00 9.98
C ALA A 69 -1.86 -3.42 10.79
N ASP A 70 -0.72 -4.12 10.85
CA ASP A 70 0.41 -3.73 11.69
C ASP A 70 1.49 -2.96 10.92
N ASP A 71 1.71 -3.29 9.64
CA ASP A 71 2.79 -2.70 8.83
C ASP A 71 2.31 -1.57 7.90
N ILE A 72 1.01 -1.50 7.58
CA ILE A 72 0.46 -0.51 6.65
C ILE A 72 -0.50 0.44 7.38
N ALA A 73 -1.68 -0.08 7.70
CA ALA A 73 -2.78 0.63 8.32
C ALA A 73 -3.83 -0.38 8.78
N THR A 74 -4.37 -0.15 9.97
CA THR A 74 -5.55 -0.84 10.49
C THR A 74 -6.77 -0.61 9.61
N GLU A 75 -7.78 -1.48 9.72
CA GLU A 75 -9.04 -1.33 8.98
C GLU A 75 -9.68 0.05 9.23
N LYS A 76 -9.67 0.51 10.49
CA LYS A 76 -10.23 1.81 10.86
C LYS A 76 -9.45 2.97 10.24
N GLU A 77 -8.13 2.84 10.13
CA GLU A 77 -7.30 3.83 9.43
C GLU A 77 -7.62 3.85 7.93
N LEU A 78 -7.77 2.70 7.29
CA LEU A 78 -8.18 2.62 5.89
C LEU A 78 -9.58 3.21 5.67
N MET A 79 -10.52 3.00 6.60
CA MET A 79 -11.84 3.63 6.56
C MET A 79 -11.74 5.16 6.58
N VAL A 80 -10.95 5.72 7.50
CA VAL A 80 -10.74 7.18 7.60
C VAL A 80 -10.06 7.71 6.33
N MET A 81 -9.04 7.03 5.81
CA MET A 81 -8.40 7.42 4.55
C MET A 81 -9.38 7.45 3.38
N MET A 82 -10.18 6.40 3.22
CA MET A 82 -11.03 6.23 2.05
C MET A 82 -12.32 7.05 2.12
N ASP A 83 -12.92 7.25 3.30
CA ASP A 83 -14.18 7.98 3.46
C ASP A 83 -13.96 9.44 3.88
N ASP A 84 -13.26 9.68 5.00
CA ASP A 84 -13.11 11.03 5.56
C ASP A 84 -12.14 11.88 4.71
N PHE A 85 -11.01 11.31 4.32
CA PHE A 85 -10.03 11.98 3.45
C PHE A 85 -10.33 11.82 1.95
N ARG A 86 -11.36 11.05 1.58
CA ARG A 86 -11.76 10.78 0.17
C ARG A 86 -10.61 10.23 -0.68
N MET A 87 -9.74 9.39 -0.10
CA MET A 87 -8.54 8.88 -0.77
C MET A 87 -8.69 7.46 -1.33
N ALA A 88 -9.89 6.96 -1.60
CA ALA A 88 -10.06 5.59 -2.08
C ALA A 88 -9.34 5.34 -3.43
N GLU A 89 -9.64 6.16 -4.43
CA GLU A 89 -9.04 6.09 -5.76
C GLU A 89 -7.54 6.46 -5.70
N PRO A 90 -7.12 7.56 -5.04
CA PRO A 90 -5.70 7.87 -4.83
C PRO A 90 -4.89 6.74 -4.19
N LEU A 91 -5.42 6.09 -3.15
CA LEU A 91 -4.72 5.00 -2.45
C LEU A 91 -4.52 3.77 -3.34
N ILE A 92 -5.57 3.41 -4.09
CA ILE A 92 -5.52 2.27 -5.02
C ILE A 92 -4.51 2.54 -6.13
N VAL A 93 -4.53 3.73 -6.71
CA VAL A 93 -3.59 4.16 -7.75
C VAL A 93 -2.17 4.21 -7.21
N PHE A 94 -1.96 4.77 -6.03
CA PHE A 94 -0.66 4.80 -5.36
C PHE A 94 -0.10 3.39 -5.18
N LEU A 95 -0.89 2.47 -4.61
CA LEU A 95 -0.49 1.09 -4.38
C LEU A 95 -0.01 0.40 -5.67
N VAL A 96 -0.81 0.45 -6.74
CA VAL A 96 -0.48 -0.27 -7.98
C VAL A 96 0.67 0.38 -8.76
N ASN A 97 0.76 1.71 -8.75
CA ASN A 97 1.86 2.42 -9.39
C ASN A 97 3.17 2.18 -8.65
N THR A 98 3.19 2.32 -7.32
CA THR A 98 4.36 2.03 -6.48
C THR A 98 4.81 0.58 -6.66
N GLY A 99 3.88 -0.37 -6.65
CA GLY A 99 4.20 -1.78 -6.89
C GLY A 99 4.85 -2.05 -8.24
N MET A 100 4.36 -1.41 -9.31
CA MET A 100 5.00 -1.51 -10.62
C MET A 100 6.36 -0.82 -10.69
N GLN A 101 6.53 0.31 -10.00
CA GLN A 101 7.80 1.02 -9.96
C GLN A 101 8.87 0.18 -9.27
N ILE A 102 8.55 -0.46 -8.13
CA ILE A 102 9.42 -1.43 -7.45
C ILE A 102 9.79 -2.57 -8.40
N MET A 103 8.80 -3.25 -9.01
CA MET A 103 9.06 -4.33 -9.98
C MET A 103 9.92 -3.92 -11.17
N LYS A 104 9.84 -2.66 -11.64
CA LYS A 104 10.66 -2.17 -12.75
C LYS A 104 12.07 -1.77 -12.30
N ALA A 105 12.24 -1.30 -11.07
CA ALA A 105 13.51 -0.84 -10.54
C ALA A 105 14.43 -2.00 -10.13
N ASP A 106 13.87 -3.08 -9.56
CA ASP A 106 14.64 -4.16 -8.93
C ASP A 106 15.12 -5.25 -9.91
N GLY A 107 15.20 -4.91 -11.20
CA GLY A 107 15.90 -5.72 -12.20
C GLY A 107 15.17 -6.96 -12.71
N TYR A 108 13.89 -7.13 -12.38
CA TYR A 108 13.08 -8.23 -12.93
C TYR A 108 12.94 -8.11 -14.46
N PRO A 109 12.89 -9.25 -15.20
CA PRO A 109 12.68 -9.22 -16.64
C PRO A 109 11.41 -8.46 -17.03
N ALA A 110 11.53 -7.47 -17.92
CA ALA A 110 10.43 -6.60 -18.32
C ALA A 110 9.20 -7.36 -18.85
N GLU A 111 9.43 -8.49 -19.52
CA GLU A 111 8.37 -9.38 -20.02
C GLU A 111 7.55 -9.99 -18.88
N LEU A 112 8.16 -10.33 -17.74
CA LEU A 112 7.45 -10.87 -16.58
C LEU A 112 6.70 -9.78 -15.81
N VAL A 113 7.31 -8.60 -15.69
CA VAL A 113 6.72 -7.43 -15.03
C VAL A 113 5.46 -6.96 -15.78
N THR A 114 5.51 -6.91 -17.10
CA THR A 114 4.40 -6.38 -17.93
C THR A 114 3.34 -7.41 -18.30
N LYS A 115 3.59 -8.69 -18.04
CA LYS A 115 2.62 -9.74 -18.33
C LYS A 115 1.40 -9.64 -17.39
N PRO A 116 0.17 -9.67 -17.91
CA PRO A 116 -1.02 -9.72 -17.08
C PRO A 116 -1.08 -11.03 -16.27
N LEU A 117 -1.84 -11.01 -15.19
CA LEU A 117 -2.12 -12.21 -14.41
C LEU A 117 -2.90 -13.22 -15.27
N PRO A 118 -2.62 -14.53 -15.15
CA PRO A 118 -3.34 -15.57 -15.90
C PRO A 118 -4.86 -15.48 -15.73
N ASP A 119 -5.63 -15.89 -16.73
CA ASP A 119 -7.10 -15.86 -16.68
C ASP A 119 -7.68 -16.68 -15.52
N HIS A 120 -6.98 -17.75 -15.12
CA HIS A 120 -7.34 -18.62 -14.01
C HIS A 120 -6.70 -18.19 -12.67
N TYR A 121 -6.08 -17.01 -12.61
CA TYR A 121 -5.51 -16.48 -11.38
C TYR A 121 -6.62 -16.28 -10.34
N ASP A 122 -6.44 -16.90 -9.17
CA ASP A 122 -7.34 -16.77 -8.03
C ASP A 122 -6.50 -16.55 -6.77
N ILE A 123 -6.72 -15.41 -6.11
CA ILE A 123 -5.94 -15.06 -4.92
C ILE A 123 -6.26 -15.98 -3.75
N THR A 124 -7.49 -16.51 -3.68
CA THR A 124 -7.93 -17.35 -2.55
C THR A 124 -7.23 -18.71 -2.55
N VAL A 125 -6.77 -19.17 -3.70
CA VAL A 125 -5.94 -20.38 -3.82
C VAL A 125 -4.53 -20.14 -3.28
N LEU A 126 -4.00 -18.93 -3.46
CA LEU A 126 -2.65 -18.54 -3.05
C LEU A 126 -2.60 -18.04 -1.59
N VAL A 127 -3.69 -17.46 -1.11
CA VAL A 127 -3.84 -16.92 0.25
C VAL A 127 -5.16 -17.44 0.84
N PRO A 128 -5.22 -18.69 1.33
CA PRO A 128 -6.47 -19.32 1.77
C PRO A 128 -7.14 -18.67 2.99
N ALA A 129 -6.38 -17.90 3.77
CA ALA A 129 -6.92 -17.14 4.89
C ALA A 129 -7.71 -15.89 4.44
N LEU A 130 -7.53 -15.45 3.19
CA LEU A 130 -8.21 -14.28 2.65
C LEU A 130 -9.59 -14.70 2.14
N THR A 131 -10.64 -14.23 2.82
CA THR A 131 -12.01 -14.35 2.32
C THR A 131 -12.25 -13.21 1.35
N VAL A 132 -12.58 -13.54 0.10
CA VAL A 132 -12.70 -12.55 -0.98
C VAL A 132 -14.03 -12.65 -1.70
N ASN A 133 -14.68 -11.51 -1.87
CA ASN A 133 -15.79 -11.36 -2.81
C ASN A 133 -15.28 -11.43 -4.26
N LYS A 134 -15.89 -12.32 -5.04
CA LYS A 134 -15.53 -12.53 -6.45
C LYS A 134 -15.57 -11.25 -7.30
N ARG A 135 -16.51 -10.33 -7.04
CA ARG A 135 -16.62 -9.07 -7.76
C ARG A 135 -15.41 -8.18 -7.47
N GLN A 136 -15.04 -8.01 -6.21
CA GLN A 136 -13.89 -7.22 -5.76
C GLN A 136 -12.58 -7.83 -6.28
N HIS A 137 -12.45 -9.16 -6.29
CA HIS A 137 -11.32 -9.84 -6.92
C HIS A 137 -11.17 -9.52 -8.40
N GLN A 138 -12.27 -9.58 -9.15
CA GLN A 138 -12.27 -9.27 -10.58
C GLN A 138 -11.91 -7.81 -10.86
N ILE A 139 -12.42 -6.87 -10.04
CA ILE A 139 -12.06 -5.45 -10.12
C ILE A 139 -10.57 -5.26 -9.84
N ALA A 140 -10.05 -5.83 -8.76
CA ALA A 140 -8.63 -5.77 -8.42
C ALA A 140 -7.75 -6.35 -9.53
N LYS A 141 -8.10 -7.52 -10.08
CA LYS A 141 -7.38 -8.13 -11.20
C LYS A 141 -7.38 -7.21 -12.43
N ALA A 142 -8.53 -6.62 -12.77
CA ALA A 142 -8.65 -5.72 -13.91
C ALA A 142 -7.77 -4.48 -13.76
N ILE A 143 -7.76 -3.86 -12.57
CA ILE A 143 -6.92 -2.70 -12.26
C ILE A 143 -5.43 -3.07 -12.33
N PHE A 144 -5.05 -4.20 -11.72
CA PHE A 144 -3.68 -4.70 -11.73
C PHE A 144 -3.18 -4.99 -13.15
N ASP A 145 -4.00 -5.68 -13.96
CA ASP A 145 -3.66 -6.00 -15.35
C ASP A 145 -3.57 -4.74 -16.21
N ARG A 146 -4.52 -3.81 -16.06
CA ARG A 146 -4.49 -2.49 -16.71
C ARG A 146 -3.18 -1.77 -16.39
N ARG A 147 -2.80 -1.72 -15.12
CA ARG A 147 -1.53 -1.11 -14.73
C ARG A 147 -0.32 -1.87 -15.30
N SER A 148 -0.29 -3.20 -15.22
CA SER A 148 0.86 -4.00 -15.64
C SER A 148 1.15 -3.91 -17.13
N THR A 149 0.09 -3.80 -17.95
CA THR A 149 0.18 -3.69 -19.41
C THR A 149 0.33 -2.25 -19.90
N SER A 150 0.11 -1.26 -19.04
CA SER A 150 0.24 0.15 -19.39
C SER A 150 1.69 0.63 -19.36
N PRO A 151 2.15 1.38 -20.39
CA PRO A 151 3.45 2.04 -20.34
C PRO A 151 3.49 3.19 -19.33
N ALA A 152 2.33 3.77 -18.97
CA ALA A 152 2.21 4.87 -18.03
C ALA A 152 1.70 4.40 -16.66
N ASP A 153 1.85 5.25 -15.66
CA ASP A 153 1.15 5.12 -14.38
C ASP A 153 -0.36 5.32 -14.58
N LEU A 154 -1.18 4.64 -13.76
CA LEU A 154 -2.61 4.90 -13.74
C LEU A 154 -2.91 6.21 -13.02
N THR A 155 -4.04 6.80 -13.36
CA THR A 155 -4.66 7.96 -12.71
C THR A 155 -5.92 7.56 -11.95
N GLU A 156 -6.49 8.46 -11.15
CA GLU A 156 -7.75 8.23 -10.45
C GLU A 156 -8.91 7.98 -11.41
N ASP A 157 -8.97 8.70 -12.53
CA ASP A 157 -9.98 8.53 -13.58
C ASP A 157 -9.91 7.13 -14.21
N ASP A 158 -8.71 6.53 -14.27
CA ASP A 158 -8.53 5.18 -14.79
C ASP A 158 -9.14 4.11 -13.89
N VAL A 159 -9.48 4.39 -12.63
CA VAL A 159 -10.06 3.40 -11.70
C VAL A 159 -11.42 3.81 -11.13
N ALA A 160 -11.80 5.09 -11.25
CA ALA A 160 -13.03 5.64 -10.68
C ALA A 160 -14.28 4.85 -11.09
N GLY A 161 -14.38 4.46 -12.36
CA GLY A 161 -15.54 3.72 -12.88
C GLY A 161 -15.77 2.36 -12.20
N GLU A 162 -14.72 1.71 -11.72
CA GLU A 162 -14.82 0.44 -10.98
C GLU A 162 -14.93 0.65 -9.46
N ILE A 163 -14.31 1.69 -8.92
CA ILE A 163 -14.20 1.92 -7.47
C ILE A 163 -15.36 2.72 -6.91
N GLU A 164 -15.80 3.80 -7.56
CA GLU A 164 -16.90 4.66 -7.07
C GLU A 164 -18.19 3.89 -6.75
N PRO A 165 -18.63 2.88 -7.54
CA PRO A 165 -19.86 2.15 -7.26
C PRO A 165 -19.77 1.19 -6.05
N LEU A 166 -18.59 0.99 -5.48
CA LEU A 166 -18.39 0.13 -4.32
C LEU A 166 -18.70 0.88 -3.03
N ASP A 167 -19.24 0.16 -2.05
CA ASP A 167 -19.28 0.64 -0.68
C ASP A 167 -17.87 0.64 -0.07
N LEU A 168 -17.72 1.29 1.08
CA LEU A 168 -16.43 1.45 1.75
C LEU A 168 -15.74 0.10 2.00
N ALA A 169 -16.49 -0.91 2.45
CA ALA A 169 -15.98 -2.26 2.66
C ALA A 169 -15.43 -2.87 1.36
N GLY A 170 -16.15 -2.73 0.25
CA GLY A 170 -15.69 -3.17 -1.06
C GLY A 170 -14.44 -2.44 -1.55
N LYS A 171 -14.29 -1.14 -1.26
CA LYS A 171 -13.09 -0.36 -1.61
C LYS A 171 -11.86 -0.85 -0.84
N ILE A 172 -12.01 -1.06 0.47
CA ILE A 172 -10.96 -1.62 1.34
C ILE A 172 -10.56 -3.03 0.87
N GLU A 173 -11.55 -3.86 0.55
CA GLU A 173 -11.30 -5.22 0.06
C GLU A 173 -10.51 -5.21 -1.27
N VAL A 174 -10.84 -4.34 -2.22
CA VAL A 174 -10.06 -4.19 -3.47
C VAL A 174 -8.62 -3.77 -3.18
N PHE A 175 -8.39 -2.83 -2.27
CA PHE A 175 -7.04 -2.41 -1.86
C PHE A 175 -6.24 -3.59 -1.28
N ILE A 176 -6.84 -4.37 -0.39
CA ILE A 176 -6.20 -5.55 0.22
C ILE A 176 -5.85 -6.59 -0.86
N ILE A 177 -6.77 -6.89 -1.78
CA ILE A 177 -6.54 -7.86 -2.85
C ILE A 177 -5.40 -7.40 -3.77
N LEU A 178 -5.36 -6.12 -4.14
CA LEU A 178 -4.30 -5.56 -4.97
C LEU A 178 -2.92 -5.71 -4.31
N PHE A 179 -2.84 -5.48 -3.00
CA PHE A 179 -1.59 -5.64 -2.25
C PHE A 179 -1.09 -7.09 -2.31
N TYR A 180 -1.98 -8.06 -2.06
CA TYR A 180 -1.61 -9.48 -2.17
C TYR A 180 -1.33 -9.92 -3.61
N MET A 181 -2.05 -9.41 -4.60
CA MET A 181 -1.77 -9.67 -6.02
C MET A 181 -0.35 -9.23 -6.39
N TRP A 182 0.05 -8.04 -5.98
CA TRP A 182 1.41 -7.55 -6.16
C TRP A 182 2.44 -8.48 -5.49
N GLY A 183 2.24 -8.85 -4.21
CA GLY A 183 3.16 -9.73 -3.49
C GLY A 183 3.30 -11.13 -4.11
N THR A 184 2.18 -11.72 -4.56
CA THR A 184 2.21 -13.02 -5.25
C THR A 184 2.93 -12.94 -6.60
N LYS A 185 2.82 -11.82 -7.33
CA LYS A 185 3.55 -11.61 -8.58
C LYS A 185 5.05 -11.49 -8.34
N ILE A 186 5.48 -10.75 -7.31
CA ILE A 186 6.89 -10.70 -6.89
C ILE A 186 7.41 -12.10 -6.59
N GLY A 187 6.70 -12.87 -5.76
CA GLY A 187 7.11 -14.23 -5.40
C GLY A 187 7.26 -15.13 -6.63
N ALA A 188 6.32 -15.06 -7.57
CA ALA A 188 6.41 -15.81 -8.82
C ALA A 188 7.60 -15.41 -9.69
N MET A 189 7.94 -14.10 -9.74
CA MET A 189 9.10 -13.62 -10.51
C MET A 189 10.42 -14.01 -9.86
N LYS A 190 10.55 -13.90 -8.54
CA LYS A 190 11.75 -14.33 -7.81
C LYS A 190 12.03 -15.82 -7.98
N HIS A 191 11.01 -16.67 -7.81
CA HIS A 191 11.18 -18.10 -8.03
C HIS A 191 11.69 -18.42 -9.43
N ARG A 192 11.24 -17.69 -10.44
CA ARG A 192 11.66 -17.87 -11.83
C ARG A 192 13.07 -17.33 -12.10
N ALA A 193 13.43 -16.20 -11.50
CA ALA A 193 14.78 -15.63 -11.60
C ALA A 193 15.83 -16.53 -10.93
N ASP A 194 15.47 -17.24 -9.85
CA ASP A 194 16.34 -18.21 -9.18
C ASP A 194 16.47 -19.56 -9.93
N THR A 195 15.60 -19.83 -10.92
CA THR A 195 15.63 -21.07 -11.72
C THR A 195 16.32 -20.94 -13.09
N GLU A 196 16.78 -19.75 -13.47
CA GLU A 196 17.56 -19.49 -14.70
C GLU A 196 19.06 -19.35 -14.38
#